data_AF-A0A6N3D4N0-F1
#
_entry.id   AF-A0A6N3D4N0-F1
#
_cell.length_a   1.000
_cell.length_b   1.000
_cell.length_c   1.000
_cell.angle_alpha   90.00
_cell.angle_beta   90.00
_cell.angle_gamma   90.00
#
_symmetry.space_group_name_H-M   'P 1'
#
loop_
_entity.id
_entity.type
_entity.pdbx_description
1 polymer ?
#
loop_
_entity_poly.entity_id
_entity_poly.type
_entity_poly.pdbx_seq_one_letter_code
_entity_poly.pdbx_strand_id
1 'polypeptide(L)'
;MSYIDLLDRKKSIQAARHEMNHFSDLYKLHEFKDNYEIGSGTGNDSVISIINCLNYDAKEINKIDRRDRQLEYIQKVLKAISKLRDKDELEYIYYKYVKFLRNFEIDEIMGRSSRSRERVASNALFNMALLLNVEVYEGEDKA
;
A
#
# COMPACT_ATOMS: atom_id res chain seq x y z
N MET A 1 -11.72 0.24 -30.35
CA MET A 1 -10.81 0.79 -29.35
C MET A 1 -10.72 -0.19 -28.20
N SER A 2 -9.52 -0.56 -27.78
CA SER A 2 -9.33 -1.43 -26.61
C SER A 2 -9.54 -0.61 -25.33
N TYR A 3 -9.99 -1.25 -24.25
CA TYR A 3 -10.12 -0.63 -22.93
C TYR A 3 -8.83 0.11 -22.50
N ILE A 4 -7.69 -0.50 -22.80
CA ILE A 4 -6.35 0.01 -22.45
C ILE A 4 -6.01 1.29 -23.22
N ASP A 5 -6.57 1.48 -24.41
CA ASP A 5 -6.29 2.65 -25.25
C ASP A 5 -6.99 3.92 -24.73
N LEU A 6 -7.95 3.77 -23.81
CA LEU A 6 -8.69 4.87 -23.19
C LEU A 6 -8.04 5.37 -21.88
N LEU A 7 -6.94 4.73 -21.44
CA LEU A 7 -6.33 5.00 -20.15
C LEU A 7 -5.13 5.94 -20.29
N ASP A 8 -5.07 6.96 -19.43
CA ASP A 8 -3.86 7.74 -19.25
C ASP A 8 -2.85 6.90 -18.46
N ARG A 9 -1.91 6.31 -19.20
CA ARG A 9 -0.87 5.45 -18.64
C ARG A 9 -0.06 6.15 -17.55
N LYS A 10 0.27 7.44 -17.72
CA LYS A 10 1.11 8.16 -16.76
C LYS A 10 0.36 8.43 -15.46
N LYS A 11 -0.88 8.92 -15.55
CA LYS A 11 -1.73 9.15 -14.37
C LYS A 11 -2.05 7.85 -13.66
N SER A 12 -2.35 6.78 -14.40
CA SER A 12 -2.59 5.45 -13.83
C SER A 12 -1.38 4.91 -13.07
N ILE A 13 -0.17 5.04 -13.63
CA ILE A 13 1.08 4.67 -12.93
C ILE A 13 1.27 5.52 -11.66
N GLN A 14 0.94 6.81 -11.70
CA GLN A 14 1.04 7.68 -10.54
C GLN A 14 0.05 7.29 -9.44
N ALA A 15 -1.20 6.99 -9.80
CA ALA A 15 -2.22 6.51 -8.87
C ALA A 15 -1.80 5.19 -8.22
N ALA A 16 -1.34 4.21 -9.01
CA ALA A 16 -0.81 2.96 -8.49
C ALA A 16 0.42 3.18 -7.59
N ARG A 17 1.33 4.12 -7.95
CA ARG A 17 2.47 4.45 -7.10
C ARG A 17 2.03 5.00 -5.74
N HIS A 18 1.01 5.85 -5.72
CA HIS A 18 0.43 6.37 -4.48
C HIS A 18 -0.14 5.23 -3.62
N GLU A 19 -0.97 4.36 -4.20
CA GLU A 19 -1.51 3.18 -3.52
C GLU A 19 -0.41 2.25 -2.99
N MET A 20 0.59 1.95 -3.79
CA MET A 20 1.69 1.05 -3.41
C MET A 20 2.57 1.65 -2.30
N ASN A 21 2.78 2.97 -2.29
CA ASN A 21 3.46 3.65 -1.19
C ASN A 21 2.61 3.56 0.09
N HIS A 22 1.31 3.84 0.00
CA HIS A 22 0.39 3.73 1.14
C HIS A 22 0.36 2.31 1.72
N PHE A 23 0.28 1.31 0.85
CA PHE A 23 0.43 -0.09 1.20
C PHE A 23 1.76 -0.37 1.90
N SER A 24 2.89 0.05 1.34
CA SER A 24 4.21 -0.17 1.91
C SER A 24 4.30 0.40 3.33
N ASP A 25 3.79 1.61 3.55
CA ASP A 25 3.80 2.25 4.86
C ASP A 25 2.92 1.51 5.87
N LEU A 26 1.72 1.06 5.46
CA LEU A 26 0.86 0.22 6.30
C LEU A 26 1.50 -1.14 6.59
N TYR A 27 2.08 -1.78 5.59
CA TYR A 27 2.71 -3.09 5.71
C TYR A 27 3.89 -3.05 6.69
N LYS A 28 4.74 -2.00 6.65
CA LYS A 28 5.77 -1.77 7.68
C LYS A 28 5.17 -1.72 9.07
N LEU A 29 4.10 -0.94 9.26
CA LEU A 29 3.51 -0.75 10.58
C LEU A 29 2.97 -2.06 11.18
N HIS A 30 2.46 -2.96 10.34
CA HIS A 30 1.91 -4.25 10.78
C HIS A 30 2.97 -5.36 10.85
N GLU A 31 3.97 -5.40 9.96
CA GLU A 31 5.08 -6.38 10.01
C GLU A 31 5.97 -6.19 11.24
N PHE A 32 6.09 -4.96 11.76
CA PHE A 32 6.93 -4.64 12.92
C PHE A 32 6.16 -4.47 14.25
N LYS A 33 4.84 -4.71 14.29
CA LYS A 33 4.03 -4.66 15.52
C LYS A 33 3.21 -5.93 15.72
N ASP A 34 3.88 -6.98 16.17
CA ASP A 34 3.21 -8.23 16.59
C ASP A 34 2.55 -8.17 17.98
N ASN A 35 2.63 -7.05 18.71
CA ASN A 35 2.07 -7.01 20.06
C ASN A 35 0.85 -6.09 20.15
N TYR A 36 -0.29 -6.68 20.52
CA TYR A 36 -1.34 -5.98 21.26
C TYR A 36 -0.73 -5.44 22.56
N GLU A 37 0.02 -4.35 22.50
CA GLU A 37 0.32 -3.60 23.71
C GLU A 37 -0.97 -2.86 24.10
N ILE A 38 -1.70 -3.50 25.00
CA ILE A 38 -2.70 -2.86 25.84
C ILE A 38 -1.92 -1.85 26.69
N GLY A 39 -1.74 -0.64 26.15
CA GLY A 39 -1.06 0.44 26.82
C GLY A 39 -1.85 0.83 28.07
N SER A 40 -1.38 0.37 29.24
CA SER A 40 -1.79 0.88 30.54
C SER A 40 -1.30 2.32 30.69
N GLY A 41 -2.07 3.26 30.15
CA GLY A 41 -1.80 4.69 30.24
C GLY A 41 -2.21 5.21 31.62
N THR A 42 -1.28 5.19 32.57
CA THR A 42 -1.37 5.91 33.84
C THR A 42 -1.04 7.39 33.62
N GLY A 43 -1.99 8.28 33.90
CA GLY A 43 -1.82 9.74 33.74
C GLY A 43 -3.11 10.53 34.00
N ASN A 44 -3.33 10.89 35.26
CA ASN A 44 -4.56 11.43 35.84
C ASN A 44 -5.08 12.77 35.26
N ASP A 45 -6.39 12.81 34.99
CA ASP A 45 -7.28 13.95 35.30
C ASP A 45 -8.69 13.36 35.55
N SER A 46 -9.33 13.64 36.69
CA SER A 46 -10.44 12.80 37.22
C SER A 46 -11.71 12.82 36.38
N VAL A 47 -11.94 13.89 35.62
CA VAL A 47 -13.06 14.00 34.66
C VAL A 47 -12.70 13.30 33.34
N ILE A 48 -11.43 13.38 32.91
CA ILE A 48 -10.92 12.73 31.70
C ILE A 48 -10.84 11.21 31.91
N SER A 49 -10.50 10.73 33.11
CA SER A 49 -10.48 9.31 33.44
C SER A 49 -11.88 8.71 33.45
N ILE A 50 -12.90 9.41 33.96
CA ILE A 50 -14.30 8.97 33.91
C ILE A 50 -14.83 8.95 32.46
N ILE A 51 -14.56 9.99 31.66
CA ILE A 51 -14.93 10.02 30.23
C ILE A 51 -14.18 8.95 29.43
N ASN A 52 -12.92 8.68 29.77
CA ASN A 52 -12.14 7.61 29.16
C ASN A 52 -12.62 6.23 29.59
N CYS A 53 -13.07 6.01 30.83
CA CYS A 53 -13.67 4.75 31.28
C CYS A 53 -15.03 4.51 30.62
N LEU A 54 -15.88 5.53 30.49
CA LEU A 54 -17.21 5.42 29.86
C LEU A 54 -17.13 5.18 28.35
N ASN A 55 -16.09 5.71 27.69
CA ASN A 55 -15.86 5.52 26.25
C ASN A 55 -14.67 4.58 25.99
N TYR A 56 -14.20 3.82 26.99
CA TYR A 56 -13.02 2.97 26.84
C TYR A 56 -13.28 1.91 25.79
N ASP A 57 -14.40 1.20 25.95
CA ASP A 57 -14.81 0.14 25.04
C ASP A 57 -15.08 0.68 23.64
N ALA A 58 -15.73 1.85 23.51
CA ALA A 58 -15.97 2.48 22.21
C ALA A 58 -14.66 2.94 21.53
N LYS A 59 -13.67 3.46 22.28
CA LYS A 59 -12.36 3.85 21.74
C LYS A 59 -11.53 2.64 21.35
N GLU A 60 -11.56 1.57 22.14
CA GLU A 60 -10.88 0.33 21.83
C GLU A 60 -11.52 -0.39 20.62
N ILE A 61 -12.85 -0.47 20.54
CA ILE A 61 -13.57 -0.98 19.37
C ILE A 61 -13.19 -0.18 18.11
N ASN A 62 -13.19 1.15 18.18
CA ASN A 62 -12.77 1.99 17.04
C ASN A 62 -11.30 1.76 16.63
N LYS A 63 -10.40 1.47 17.57
CA LYS A 63 -9.00 1.11 17.27
C LYS A 63 -8.89 -0.26 16.60
N ILE A 64 -9.73 -1.22 17.00
CA ILE A 64 -9.81 -2.56 16.40
C ILE A 64 -10.37 -2.42 14.98
N ASP A 65 -11.52 -1.77 14.80
CA ASP A 65 -12.13 -1.52 13.49
C ASP A 65 -11.17 -0.83 12.52
N ARG A 66 -10.40 0.15 13.00
CA ARG A 66 -9.40 0.84 12.17
C ARG A 66 -8.28 -0.11 11.73
N ARG A 67 -7.80 -0.99 12.62
CA ARG A 67 -6.77 -1.98 12.29
C ARG A 67 -7.31 -3.03 11.33
N ASP A 68 -8.54 -3.50 11.51
CA ASP A 68 -9.16 -4.49 10.62
C ASP A 68 -9.30 -3.94 9.20
N ARG A 69 -9.74 -2.68 9.03
CA ARG A 69 -9.76 -2.03 7.71
C ARG A 69 -8.38 -1.93 7.07
N GLN A 70 -7.34 -1.66 7.86
CA GLN A 70 -5.97 -1.61 7.36
C GLN A 70 -5.48 -3.00 6.93
N LEU A 71 -5.78 -4.04 7.70
CA LEU A 71 -5.45 -5.43 7.36
C LEU A 71 -6.20 -5.88 6.09
N GLU A 72 -7.47 -5.53 5.96
CA GLU A 72 -8.26 -5.82 4.76
C GLU A 72 -7.67 -5.14 3.52
N TYR A 73 -7.24 -3.88 3.65
CA TYR A 73 -6.53 -3.16 2.59
C TYR A 73 -5.20 -3.82 2.22
N ILE A 74 -4.37 -4.19 3.21
CA ILE A 74 -3.11 -4.92 3.00
C ILE A 74 -3.38 -6.22 2.24
N GLN A 75 -4.36 -7.00 2.66
CA GLN A 75 -4.74 -8.26 2.01
C GLN A 75 -5.22 -8.05 0.58
N LYS A 76 -6.01 -6.99 0.32
CA LYS A 76 -6.45 -6.62 -1.03
C LYS A 76 -5.24 -6.37 -1.94
N VAL A 77 -4.26 -5.61 -1.48
CA VAL A 77 -3.06 -5.30 -2.27
C VAL A 77 -2.19 -6.54 -2.47
N LEU A 78 -1.95 -7.35 -1.45
CA LEU A 78 -1.22 -8.62 -1.58
C LEU A 78 -1.89 -9.58 -2.58
N LYS A 79 -3.23 -9.63 -2.58
CA LYS A 79 -4.01 -10.41 -3.56
C LYS A 79 -3.93 -9.85 -4.98
N ALA A 80 -3.72 -8.54 -5.14
CA ALA A 80 -3.44 -7.96 -6.46
C ALA A 80 -2.01 -8.30 -6.90
N ILE A 81 -1.02 -8.18 -6.01
CA ILE A 81 0.37 -8.55 -6.30
C ILE A 81 0.47 -10.02 -6.77
N SER A 82 -0.24 -10.94 -6.12
CA SER A 82 -0.23 -12.37 -6.51
C SER A 82 -0.84 -12.67 -7.88
N LYS A 83 -1.54 -11.71 -8.50
CA LYS A 83 -2.09 -11.84 -9.86
C LYS A 83 -1.15 -11.30 -10.94
N LEU A 84 -0.04 -10.65 -10.58
CA LEU A 84 0.99 -10.27 -11.55
C LEU A 84 1.57 -11.53 -12.20
N ARG A 85 1.56 -11.57 -13.53
CA ARG A 85 2.01 -12.73 -14.30
C ARG A 85 3.48 -12.66 -14.67
N ASP A 86 3.99 -11.45 -14.89
CA ASP A 86 5.38 -11.23 -15.26
C ASP A 86 6.27 -11.35 -14.01
N LYS A 87 7.27 -12.23 -14.09
CA LYS A 87 8.19 -12.51 -12.99
C LYS A 87 9.02 -11.29 -12.63
N ASP A 88 9.52 -10.54 -13.62
CA ASP A 88 10.36 -9.37 -13.40
C ASP A 88 9.54 -8.26 -12.72
N GLU A 89 8.28 -8.09 -13.14
CA GLU A 89 7.35 -7.13 -12.52
C GLU A 89 7.03 -7.49 -11.07
N LEU A 90 6.72 -8.76 -10.80
CA LEU A 90 6.47 -9.26 -9.46
C LEU A 90 7.68 -9.07 -8.55
N GLU A 91 8.87 -9.43 -9.04
CA GLU A 91 10.14 -9.32 -8.32
C GLU A 91 10.46 -7.86 -7.99
N TYR A 92 10.27 -6.94 -8.95
CA TYR A 92 10.40 -5.52 -8.70
C TYR A 92 9.44 -5.02 -7.61
N ILE A 93 8.15 -5.36 -7.69
CA ILE A 93 7.15 -4.93 -6.71
C ILE A 93 7.46 -5.47 -5.32
N TYR A 94 7.84 -6.75 -5.24
CA TYR A 94 8.24 -7.38 -3.99
C TYR A 94 9.43 -6.65 -3.35
N TYR A 95 10.51 -6.46 -4.09
CA TYR A 95 11.68 -5.80 -3.53
C TYR A 95 11.42 -4.34 -3.17
N LYS A 96 10.64 -3.63 -3.98
CA LYS A 96 10.39 -2.21 -3.77
C LYS A 96 9.44 -1.93 -2.62
N TYR A 97 8.32 -2.64 -2.55
CA TYR A 97 7.17 -2.30 -1.70
C TYR A 97 6.92 -3.28 -0.55
N VAL A 98 7.53 -4.47 -0.58
CA VAL A 98 7.45 -5.46 0.51
C VAL A 98 8.76 -5.56 1.27
N LYS A 99 9.92 -5.51 0.58
CA LYS A 99 11.25 -5.49 1.22
C LYS A 99 11.86 -4.10 1.37
N PHE A 100 11.20 -3.07 0.85
CA PHE A 100 11.57 -1.66 1.02
C PHE A 100 12.97 -1.31 0.52
N LEU A 101 13.47 -2.02 -0.49
CA LEU A 101 14.79 -1.81 -1.04
C LEU A 101 14.88 -0.52 -1.87
N ARG A 102 16.07 0.07 -1.89
CA ARG A 102 16.41 1.21 -2.73
C ARG A 102 16.66 0.74 -4.16
N ASN A 103 16.47 1.66 -5.11
CA ASN A 103 16.54 1.30 -6.52
C ASN A 103 17.90 0.71 -6.93
N PHE A 104 19.01 1.17 -6.33
CA PHE A 104 20.33 0.62 -6.63
C PHE A 104 20.50 -0.82 -6.11
N GLU A 105 19.95 -1.14 -4.93
CA GLU A 105 19.96 -2.50 -4.36
C GLU A 105 19.14 -3.44 -5.26
N ILE A 106 18.03 -2.95 -5.79
CA ILE A 106 17.19 -3.68 -6.75
C ILE A 106 17.94 -3.89 -8.09
N ASP A 107 18.62 -2.86 -8.59
CA ASP A 107 19.42 -2.93 -9.82
C ASP A 107 20.52 -4.02 -9.69
N GLU A 108 21.18 -4.08 -8.53
CA GLU A 108 22.19 -5.11 -8.20
C GLU A 108 21.59 -6.51 -8.11
N ILE A 109 20.50 -6.70 -7.37
CA ILE A 109 19.85 -8.01 -7.17
C ILE A 109 19.28 -8.56 -8.48
N MET A 110 18.60 -7.71 -9.26
CA MET A 110 18.01 -8.11 -10.54
C MET A 110 19.05 -8.21 -11.67
N GLY A 111 20.29 -7.75 -11.45
CA GLY A 111 21.34 -7.72 -12.47
C GLY A 111 20.99 -6.84 -13.67
N ARG A 112 20.32 -5.70 -13.44
CA ARG A 112 19.77 -4.84 -14.50
C ARG A 112 20.29 -3.42 -14.40
N SER A 113 20.38 -2.74 -15.55
CA SER A 113 20.62 -1.30 -15.57
C SER A 113 19.39 -0.54 -15.08
N SER A 114 19.61 0.66 -14.52
CA SER A 114 18.51 1.49 -14.00
C SER A 114 17.43 1.80 -15.05
N ARG A 115 17.81 1.94 -16.32
CA ARG A 115 16.86 2.14 -17.44
C ARG A 115 15.99 0.91 -17.71
N SER A 116 16.57 -0.29 -17.60
CA SER A 116 15.84 -1.55 -17.73
C SER A 116 14.87 -1.72 -16.55
N ARG A 117 15.34 -1.50 -15.32
CA ARG A 117 14.49 -1.52 -14.12
C ARG A 117 13.35 -0.51 -14.22
N GLU A 118 13.58 0.70 -14.72
CA GLU A 118 12.53 1.72 -14.83
C GLU A 118 11.42 1.32 -15.82
N ARG A 119 11.74 0.59 -16.89
CA ARG A 119 10.74 0.01 -17.79
C ARG A 119 9.92 -1.06 -17.09
N VAL A 120 10.57 -1.99 -16.39
CA VAL A 120 9.89 -3.03 -15.58
C VAL A 120 9.00 -2.38 -14.53
N ALA A 121 9.51 -1.39 -13.81
CA ALA A 121 8.76 -0.64 -12.80
C ALA A 121 7.53 0.06 -13.37
N SER A 122 7.66 0.69 -14.54
CA SER A 122 6.55 1.38 -15.19
C SER A 122 5.46 0.40 -15.63
N ASN A 123 5.84 -0.77 -16.16
CA ASN A 123 4.89 -1.80 -16.56
C ASN A 123 4.22 -2.44 -15.33
N ALA A 124 5.00 -2.79 -14.32
CA ALA A 124 4.49 -3.35 -13.06
C ALA A 124 3.48 -2.41 -12.40
N LEU A 125 3.80 -1.12 -12.29
CA LEU A 125 2.88 -0.13 -11.71
C LEU A 125 1.62 0.06 -12.54
N PHE A 126 1.72 0.03 -13.87
CA PHE A 126 0.54 0.10 -14.72
C PHE A 126 -0.36 -1.13 -14.54
N ASN A 127 0.22 -2.33 -14.51
CA ASN A 127 -0.53 -3.56 -14.26
C ASN A 127 -1.14 -3.59 -12.86
N MET A 128 -0.45 -3.04 -11.85
CA MET A 128 -1.02 -2.85 -10.52
C MET A 128 -2.19 -1.87 -10.53
N ALA A 129 -2.15 -0.80 -11.34
CA ALA A 129 -3.27 0.12 -11.48
C ALA A 129 -4.54 -0.63 -11.91
N LEU A 130 -4.41 -1.45 -12.97
CA LEU A 130 -5.50 -2.29 -13.50
C LEU A 130 -6.00 -3.32 -12.48
N LEU A 131 -5.09 -3.94 -11.71
CA LEU A 131 -5.46 -4.96 -10.74
C LEU A 131 -6.13 -4.39 -9.50
N LEU A 132 -5.84 -3.13 -9.16
CA LEU A 132 -6.41 -2.41 -8.03
C LEU A 132 -7.65 -1.59 -8.40
N ASN A 133 -7.96 -1.48 -9.69
CA ASN A 133 -9.00 -0.61 -10.27
C ASN A 133 -8.77 0.87 -9.91
N VAL A 134 -7.55 1.36 -10.12
CA VAL A 134 -7.14 2.77 -9.86
C VAL A 134 -6.58 3.44 -11.12
N GLU A 135 -6.80 2.85 -12.28
CA GLU A 135 -6.53 3.45 -13.57
C GLU A 135 -7.35 4.72 -13.80
N VAL A 136 -6.77 5.65 -14.57
CA VAL A 136 -7.33 6.96 -14.88
C VAL A 136 -7.55 7.05 -16.39
N TYR A 137 -8.69 7.59 -16.81
CA TYR A 137 -9.04 7.70 -18.23
C TYR A 137 -8.45 8.95 -18.88
N GLU A 138 -8.11 8.86 -20.16
CA GLU A 138 -7.72 10.03 -20.95
C GLU A 138 -8.90 11.02 -20.99
N GLY A 139 -8.64 12.28 -20.62
CA GLY A 139 -9.66 13.32 -20.57
C GLY A 139 -10.37 13.50 -19.23
N GLU A 140 -10.06 12.69 -18.21
CA GLU A 140 -10.35 13.03 -16.80
C GLU A 140 -9.37 14.10 -16.31
N ASP A 141 -9.54 15.31 -16.85
CA ASP A 141 -9.17 16.57 -16.21
C ASP A 141 -10.46 17.32 -15.94
N LYS A 142 -11.13 17.00 -14.81
CA LYS A 142 -12.04 17.84 -14.01
C LYS A 142 -13.15 17.02 -13.33
N ALA A 143 -13.07 16.95 -12.01
CA ALA A 143 -14.07 17.57 -11.14
C ALA A 143 -13.36 18.07 -9.88
#